data_AF-A0A9E2NW51-F1
#
_entry.id   AF-A0A9E2NW51-F1
#
_cell.length_a   1.000
_cell.length_b   1.000
_cell.length_c   1.000
_cell.angle_alpha   90.00
_cell.angle_beta   90.00
_cell.angle_gamma   90.00
#
_symmetry.space_group_name_H-M   'P 1'
#
loop_
_entity.id
_entity.type
_entity.pdbx_description
1 polymer ?
#
loop_
_entity_poly.entity_id
_entity_poly.type
_entity_poly.pdbx_seq_one_letter_code
_entity_poly.pdbx_strand_id
1 'polypeptide(L)'
;IWKDTINSFQINDKFNSYNIKSKIRSMFLFSQAFEKDGLVISNLNYDEYYLGYFTKFGDSNGDVFPLLNLTKQDIIEVAKYLELPNEIINKLPSADLYINQNDENEFGFSYKDLDEYLNFKKINPNIENKIIKRVEKNKHKRILEHLINNDFRKE
;
A
#
# COMPACT_ATOMS: atom_id res chain seq x y z
N ILE A 1 -28.58 -19.13 8.55
CA ILE A 1 -27.77 -18.60 7.42
C ILE A 1 -26.59 -17.79 7.95
N TRP A 2 -26.72 -16.52 8.35
CA TRP A 2 -25.56 -15.70 8.77
C TRP A 2 -24.75 -16.24 9.97
N LYS A 3 -25.41 -16.73 11.03
CA LYS A 3 -24.72 -17.31 12.20
C LYS A 3 -23.90 -18.57 11.84
N ASP A 4 -24.45 -19.40 10.96
CA ASP A 4 -23.81 -20.64 10.52
C ASP A 4 -22.61 -20.35 9.60
N THR A 5 -22.73 -19.31 8.76
CA THR A 5 -21.66 -18.87 7.84
C THR A 5 -20.49 -18.22 8.58
N ILE A 6 -20.73 -17.42 9.63
CA ILE A 6 -19.63 -16.81 10.41
C ILE A 6 -18.79 -17.88 11.10
N ASN A 7 -19.43 -18.91 11.65
CA ASN A 7 -18.75 -20.00 12.34
C ASN A 7 -17.96 -20.92 11.38
N SER A 8 -18.28 -20.90 10.07
CA SER A 8 -17.52 -21.65 9.06
C SER A 8 -16.30 -20.91 8.52
N PHE A 9 -16.14 -19.61 8.81
CA PHE A 9 -14.95 -18.85 8.43
C PHE A 9 -13.80 -19.11 9.40
N GLN A 10 -13.00 -20.14 9.12
CA GLN A 10 -11.72 -20.33 9.79
C GLN A 10 -10.62 -19.61 9.02
N ILE A 11 -10.00 -18.60 9.65
CA ILE A 11 -8.81 -17.93 9.11
C ILE A 11 -7.59 -18.54 9.81
N ASN A 12 -7.03 -19.57 9.19
CA ASN A 12 -5.89 -20.29 9.76
C ASN A 12 -4.55 -19.62 9.40
N ASP A 13 -4.52 -18.75 8.40
CA ASP A 13 -3.32 -18.03 7.97
C ASP A 13 -3.17 -16.69 8.70
N LYS A 14 -2.02 -16.50 9.35
CA LYS A 14 -1.72 -15.30 10.14
C LYS A 14 -1.67 -14.03 9.28
N PHE A 15 -1.14 -14.10 8.06
CA PHE A 15 -1.11 -12.95 7.14
C PHE A 15 -2.51 -12.58 6.67
N ASN A 16 -3.37 -13.57 6.46
CA ASN A 16 -4.78 -13.32 6.15
C ASN A 16 -5.48 -12.61 7.32
N SER A 17 -5.17 -12.96 8.57
CA SER A 17 -5.71 -12.26 9.74
C SER A 17 -5.33 -10.76 9.76
N TYR A 18 -4.10 -10.40 9.34
CA TYR A 18 -3.67 -9.01 9.24
C TYR A 18 -4.37 -8.27 8.09
N ASN A 19 -4.52 -8.91 6.94
CA ASN A 19 -5.28 -8.35 5.82
C ASN A 19 -6.74 -8.09 6.20
N ILE A 20 -7.35 -8.96 7.00
CA ILE A 20 -8.73 -8.78 7.46
C ILE A 20 -8.84 -7.57 8.39
N LYS A 21 -7.88 -7.36 9.30
CA LYS A 21 -7.84 -6.14 10.12
C LYS A 21 -7.78 -4.88 9.24
N SER A 22 -6.93 -4.89 8.22
CA SER A 22 -6.80 -3.77 7.27
C SER A 22 -8.12 -3.50 6.52
N LYS A 23 -8.79 -4.55 6.03
CA LYS A 23 -10.12 -4.46 5.37
C LYS A 23 -11.20 -3.90 6.29
N ILE A 24 -11.27 -4.38 7.54
CA ILE A 24 -12.26 -3.89 8.52
C ILE A 24 -12.04 -2.41 8.83
N ARG A 25 -10.79 -1.95 8.96
CA ARG A 25 -10.48 -0.53 9.14
C ARG A 25 -10.98 0.31 7.96
N SER A 26 -10.73 -0.15 6.74
CA SER A 26 -11.24 0.51 5.53
C SER A 26 -12.77 0.63 5.58
N MET A 27 -13.49 -0.47 5.83
CA MET A 27 -14.95 -0.46 5.94
C MET A 27 -15.45 0.54 6.99
N PHE A 28 -14.80 0.59 8.15
CA PHE A 28 -15.15 1.53 9.21
C PHE A 28 -14.96 2.99 8.77
N LEU A 29 -13.85 3.33 8.13
CA LEU A 29 -13.58 4.68 7.62
C LEU A 29 -14.63 5.12 6.59
N PHE A 30 -15.00 4.24 5.66
CA PHE A 30 -16.06 4.54 4.68
C PHE A 30 -17.43 4.75 5.34
N SER A 31 -17.77 3.94 6.36
CA SER A 31 -19.00 4.12 7.13
C SER A 31 -19.02 5.48 7.84
N GLN A 32 -17.90 5.89 8.44
CA GLN A 32 -17.77 7.18 9.11
C GLN A 32 -17.80 8.36 8.13
N ALA A 33 -17.20 8.19 6.94
CA ALA A 33 -17.25 9.20 5.88
C ALA A 33 -18.69 9.41 5.40
N PHE A 34 -19.45 8.33 5.19
CA PHE A 34 -20.85 8.40 4.80
C PHE A 34 -21.72 9.16 5.81
N GLU A 35 -21.57 8.90 7.11
CA GLU A 35 -22.32 9.62 8.16
C GLU A 35 -22.01 11.12 8.22
N LYS A 36 -20.90 11.55 7.63
CA LYS A 36 -20.38 12.93 7.69
C LYS A 36 -20.46 13.65 6.34
N ASP A 37 -21.09 13.04 5.33
CA ASP A 37 -21.02 13.50 3.94
C ASP A 37 -19.58 13.79 3.47
N GLY A 38 -18.63 12.98 3.97
CA GLY A 38 -17.20 13.13 3.78
C GLY A 38 -16.60 12.14 2.79
N LEU A 39 -15.29 12.27 2.59
CA LEU A 39 -14.48 11.39 1.74
C LEU A 39 -13.39 10.69 2.57
N VAL A 40 -13.01 9.48 2.16
CA VAL A 40 -11.88 8.77 2.74
C VAL A 40 -10.60 9.16 2.03
N ILE A 41 -9.60 9.66 2.78
CA ILE A 41 -8.27 9.96 2.26
C ILE A 41 -7.41 8.70 2.39
N SER A 42 -6.86 8.22 1.27
CA SER A 42 -5.88 7.14 1.25
C SER A 42 -4.48 7.66 1.56
N ASN A 43 -3.71 6.87 2.31
CA ASN A 43 -2.29 7.12 2.56
C ASN A 43 -1.37 6.46 1.52
N LEU A 44 -1.92 5.81 0.50
CA LEU A 44 -1.17 5.09 -0.52
C LEU A 44 -0.21 6.02 -1.28
N ASN A 45 1.07 5.70 -1.22
CA ASN A 45 2.12 6.42 -1.94
C ASN A 45 2.61 5.67 -3.20
N TYR A 46 3.48 6.30 -3.98
CA TYR A 46 3.95 5.76 -5.25
C TYR A 46 4.71 4.44 -5.07
N ASP A 47 5.61 4.35 -4.08
CA ASP A 47 6.40 3.13 -3.82
C ASP A 47 5.51 1.94 -3.45
N GLU A 48 4.55 2.16 -2.54
CA GLU A 48 3.59 1.14 -2.11
C GLU A 48 2.71 0.69 -3.27
N TYR A 49 2.21 1.64 -4.07
CA TYR A 49 1.44 1.35 -5.26
C TYR A 49 2.25 0.50 -6.25
N TYR A 50 3.45 0.97 -6.60
CA TYR A 50 4.35 0.35 -7.55
C TYR A 50 4.69 -1.10 -7.14
N LEU A 51 5.10 -1.31 -5.90
CA LEU A 51 5.42 -2.63 -5.37
C LEU A 51 4.20 -3.51 -5.09
N GLY A 52 3.00 -2.92 -5.04
CA GLY A 52 1.78 -3.59 -4.57
C GLY A 52 1.84 -3.94 -3.08
N TYR A 53 2.50 -3.10 -2.28
CA TYR A 53 2.69 -3.26 -0.84
C TYR A 53 1.57 -2.62 -0.03
N PHE A 54 0.39 -3.23 -0.14
CA PHE A 54 -0.79 -2.85 0.62
C PHE A 54 -1.76 -4.03 0.67
N THR A 55 -2.73 -4.01 1.59
CA THR A 55 -3.85 -4.94 1.55
C THR A 55 -4.84 -4.48 0.49
N LYS A 56 -5.10 -5.33 -0.50
CA LYS A 56 -6.12 -5.07 -1.52
C LYS A 56 -7.49 -4.92 -0.86
N PHE A 57 -8.17 -3.81 -1.13
CA PHE A 57 -9.42 -3.42 -0.46
C PHE A 57 -9.29 -3.17 1.05
N GLY A 58 -8.11 -2.78 1.51
CA GLY A 58 -7.82 -2.45 2.91
C GLY A 58 -7.28 -1.03 3.04
N ASP A 59 -6.12 -0.89 3.65
CA ASP A 59 -5.38 0.34 3.95
C ASP A 59 -5.23 1.27 2.74
N SER A 60 -4.91 0.71 1.57
CA SER A 60 -4.80 1.48 0.33
C SER A 60 -6.10 2.13 -0.17
N ASN A 61 -7.28 1.75 0.33
CA ASN A 61 -8.54 2.28 -0.19
C ASN A 61 -8.78 3.73 0.25
N GLY A 62 -9.30 4.53 -0.68
CA GLY A 62 -9.84 5.85 -0.40
C GLY A 62 -10.56 6.40 -1.62
N ASP A 63 -11.17 7.56 -1.46
CA ASP A 63 -11.76 8.36 -2.53
C ASP A 63 -10.74 9.37 -3.10
N VAL A 64 -9.80 9.82 -2.26
CA VAL A 64 -8.75 10.80 -2.61
C VAL A 64 -7.37 10.24 -2.23
N PHE A 65 -6.39 10.42 -3.13
CA PHE A 65 -5.06 9.84 -3.02
C PHE A 65 -3.95 10.91 -3.14
N PRO A 66 -3.77 11.76 -2.11
CA PRO A 66 -2.86 12.90 -2.20
C PRO A 66 -1.38 12.52 -2.32
N LEU A 67 -1.01 11.30 -1.91
CA LEU A 67 0.38 10.83 -1.88
C LEU A 67 0.75 9.93 -3.05
N LEU A 68 -0.19 9.59 -3.94
CA LEU A 68 0.00 8.52 -4.93
C LEU A 68 1.14 8.78 -5.92
N ASN A 69 1.46 10.04 -6.18
CA ASN A 69 2.54 10.45 -7.08
C ASN A 69 3.83 10.80 -6.34
N LEU A 70 3.89 10.59 -5.03
CA LEU A 70 5.04 10.91 -4.19
C LEU A 70 5.75 9.62 -3.78
N THR A 71 7.06 9.61 -3.95
CA THR A 71 7.92 8.59 -3.34
C THR A 71 8.02 8.79 -1.83
N LYS A 72 8.57 7.81 -1.13
CA LYS A 72 8.84 7.88 0.30
C LYS A 72 9.78 9.03 0.62
N GLN A 73 10.76 9.30 -0.26
CA GLN A 73 11.66 10.43 -0.11
C GLN A 73 10.92 11.76 -0.27
N ASP A 74 10.05 11.89 -1.28
CA ASP A 74 9.24 13.10 -1.46
C ASP A 74 8.37 13.37 -0.23
N ILE A 75 7.75 12.33 0.33
CA ILE A 75 6.93 12.43 1.54
C ILE A 75 7.77 12.92 2.73
N ILE A 76 9.00 12.41 2.89
CA ILE A 76 9.91 12.85 3.95
C ILE A 76 10.30 14.32 3.76
N GLU A 77 10.58 14.76 2.54
CA GLU A 77 10.89 16.17 2.25
C GLU A 77 9.68 17.09 2.50
N VAL A 78 8.48 16.67 2.12
CA VAL A 78 7.23 17.39 2.46
C VAL A 78 7.03 17.46 3.97
N ALA A 79 7.28 16.37 4.70
CA ALA A 79 7.18 16.35 6.16
C ALA A 79 8.16 17.31 6.84
N LYS A 80 9.39 17.40 6.33
CA LYS A 80 10.39 18.38 6.80
C LYS A 80 9.96 19.81 6.49
N TYR A 81 9.47 20.06 5.28
CA TYR A 81 8.97 21.38 4.87
C TYR A 81 7.80 21.86 5.74
N LEU A 82 6.92 20.94 6.15
CA LEU A 82 5.81 21.21 7.06
C LEU A 82 6.21 21.22 8.54
N GLU A 83 7.50 21.07 8.85
CA GLU A 83 8.05 21.07 10.22
C GLU A 83 7.38 20.02 11.13
N LEU A 84 7.07 18.84 10.58
CA LEU A 84 6.50 17.74 11.38
C LEU A 84 7.49 17.27 12.46
N PRO A 85 7.00 16.73 13.59
CA PRO A 85 7.86 16.21 14.64
C PRO A 85 8.93 15.22 14.13
N ASN A 86 10.16 15.37 14.63
CA ASN A 86 11.29 14.51 14.27
C ASN A 86 11.03 13.02 14.52
N GLU A 87 10.19 12.69 15.49
CA GLU A 87 9.77 11.31 15.77
C GLU A 87 8.94 10.69 14.63
N ILE A 88 8.20 11.50 13.86
CA ILE A 88 7.45 11.05 12.67
C ILE A 88 8.39 10.93 11.48
N ILE A 89 9.22 11.94 11.25
CA ILE A 89 10.16 12.01 10.11
C ILE A 89 11.16 10.85 10.15
N ASN A 90 11.73 10.57 11.32
CA ASN A 90 12.78 9.56 11.49
C ASN A 90 12.23 8.17 11.83
N LYS A 91 10.89 8.00 11.87
CA LYS A 91 10.29 6.69 12.14
C LYS A 91 10.63 5.73 11.01
N LEU A 92 11.13 4.55 11.35
CA LEU A 92 11.34 3.48 10.38
C LEU A 92 10.00 3.08 9.73
N PRO A 93 9.94 3.00 8.38
CA PRO A 93 8.76 2.50 7.69
C PRO A 93 8.38 1.10 8.15
N SER A 94 7.11 0.93 8.49
CA SER A 94 6.55 -0.33 8.95
C SER A 94 5.06 -0.33 8.66
N ALA A 95 4.54 -1.43 8.09
CA ALA A 95 3.10 -1.65 7.97
C ALA A 95 2.39 -1.96 9.32
N ASP A 96 3.14 -2.04 10.43
CA ASP A 96 2.67 -2.28 11.81
C ASP A 96 1.66 -3.46 11.92
N LEU A 97 1.90 -4.50 11.12
CA LEU A 97 1.10 -5.72 11.10
C LEU A 97 1.49 -6.63 12.27
N TYR A 98 2.75 -6.58 12.70
CA TYR A 98 3.29 -7.33 13.83
C TYR A 98 4.52 -6.66 14.45
N ILE A 99 4.81 -7.03 15.70
CA ILE A 99 5.92 -6.46 16.48
C ILE A 99 7.25 -6.65 15.74
N ASN A 100 8.02 -5.56 15.62
CA ASN A 100 9.31 -5.48 14.95
C ASN A 100 9.28 -5.70 13.41
N GLN A 101 8.13 -5.46 12.78
CA GLN A 101 8.05 -5.45 11.31
C GLN A 101 8.89 -4.30 10.73
N ASN A 102 9.65 -4.60 9.68
CA ASN A 102 10.42 -3.64 8.88
C ASN A 102 10.21 -3.94 7.40
N ASP A 103 9.74 -2.94 6.66
CA ASP A 103 9.34 -3.08 5.25
C ASP A 103 10.53 -3.45 4.35
N GLU A 104 11.69 -2.81 4.54
CA GLU A 104 12.90 -3.05 3.74
C GLU A 104 13.42 -4.48 3.91
N ASN A 105 13.29 -5.05 5.11
CA ASN A 105 13.59 -6.47 5.36
C ASN A 105 12.64 -7.41 4.61
N GLU A 106 11.35 -7.06 4.49
CA GLU A 106 10.37 -7.84 3.73
C GLU A 106 10.58 -7.73 2.21
N PHE A 107 11.12 -6.60 1.75
CA PHE A 107 11.45 -6.37 0.35
C PHE A 107 12.78 -7.02 -0.03
N GLY A 108 13.72 -7.05 0.91
CA GLY A 108 15.10 -7.42 0.68
C GLY A 108 15.90 -6.36 -0.09
N PHE A 109 15.45 -5.09 -0.02
CA PHE A 109 16.05 -3.88 -0.58
C PHE A 109 15.50 -2.64 0.14
N SER A 110 16.22 -1.53 0.08
CA SER A 110 15.82 -0.28 0.74
C SER A 110 14.90 0.58 -0.12
N TYR A 111 14.20 1.54 0.50
CA TYR A 111 13.46 2.58 -0.23
C TYR A 111 14.39 3.44 -1.10
N LYS A 112 15.66 3.59 -0.69
CA LYS A 112 16.66 4.27 -1.50
C LYS A 112 16.98 3.49 -2.78
N ASP A 113 17.14 2.17 -2.69
CA ASP A 113 17.36 1.33 -3.87
C ASP A 113 16.17 1.41 -4.85
N LEU A 114 14.95 1.44 -4.31
CA LEU A 114 13.74 1.61 -5.10
C LEU A 114 13.69 2.98 -5.77
N ASP A 115 13.99 4.05 -5.03
CA ASP A 115 14.05 5.40 -5.59
C ASP A 115 15.09 5.53 -6.71
N GLU A 116 16.28 4.94 -6.53
CA GLU A 116 17.31 4.89 -7.58
C GLU A 116 16.81 4.14 -8.82
N TYR A 117 16.11 3.02 -8.62
CA TYR A 117 15.50 2.25 -9.70
C TYR A 117 14.41 3.03 -10.45
N LEU A 118 13.50 3.69 -9.73
CA LEU A 118 12.41 4.48 -10.30
C LEU A 118 12.93 5.70 -11.07
N ASN A 119 14.09 6.24 -10.69
CA ASN A 119 14.79 7.30 -11.40
C ASN A 119 15.71 6.81 -12.53
N PHE A 120 15.56 5.56 -12.97
CA PHE A 120 16.35 4.93 -14.05
C PHE A 120 17.87 4.98 -13.82
N LYS A 121 18.31 5.03 -12.56
CA LYS A 121 19.73 4.94 -12.21
C LYS A 121 20.17 3.48 -12.26
N LYS A 122 21.48 3.27 -12.46
CA LYS A 122 22.06 1.93 -12.45
C LYS A 122 22.12 1.40 -11.01
N ILE A 123 21.34 0.35 -10.73
CA ILE A 123 21.33 -0.34 -9.43
C ILE A 123 21.91 -1.76 -9.54
N ASN A 124 22.05 -2.44 -8.41
CA ASN A 124 22.49 -3.83 -8.37
C ASN A 124 21.49 -4.75 -9.10
N PRO A 125 21.91 -5.57 -10.08
CA PRO A 125 21.02 -6.44 -10.84
C PRO A 125 20.20 -7.42 -9.98
N ASN A 126 20.71 -7.83 -8.82
CA ASN A 126 19.96 -8.69 -7.90
C ASN A 126 18.79 -7.92 -7.26
N ILE A 127 18.99 -6.66 -6.91
CA ILE A 127 17.93 -5.81 -6.34
C ILE A 127 16.87 -5.51 -7.41
N GLU A 128 17.29 -5.14 -8.61
CA GLU A 128 16.40 -4.94 -9.75
C GLU A 128 15.49 -6.17 -9.99
N ASN A 129 16.08 -7.36 -10.02
CA ASN A 129 15.33 -8.61 -10.16
C ASN A 129 14.31 -8.84 -9.02
N LYS A 130 14.63 -8.44 -7.78
CA LYS A 130 13.67 -8.53 -6.66
C LYS A 130 12.50 -7.58 -6.84
N ILE A 131 12.76 -6.34 -7.27
CA ILE A 131 11.74 -5.33 -7.55
C ILE A 131 10.80 -5.85 -8.64
N ILE A 132 11.33 -6.26 -9.80
CA ILE A 132 10.54 -6.77 -10.94
C ILE A 132 9.66 -7.96 -10.53
N LYS A 133 10.24 -8.95 -9.83
CA LYS A 133 9.48 -10.12 -9.36
C LYS A 133 8.33 -9.73 -8.43
N ARG A 134 8.54 -8.75 -7.56
CA ARG A 134 7.51 -8.27 -6.63
C ARG A 134 6.40 -7.53 -7.38
N VAL A 135 6.76 -6.64 -8.30
CA VAL A 135 5.83 -5.89 -9.15
C VAL A 135 4.94 -6.85 -9.95
N GLU A 136 5.53 -7.87 -10.58
CA GLU A 136 4.79 -8.87 -11.35
C GLU A 136 3.87 -9.71 -10.47
N LYS A 137 4.38 -10.22 -9.33
CA LYS A 137 3.56 -11.00 -8.37
C LYS A 137 2.34 -10.22 -7.89
N ASN A 138 2.48 -8.91 -7.65
CA ASN A 138 1.42 -8.06 -7.12
C ASN A 138 0.63 -7.27 -8.18
N LYS A 139 0.82 -7.55 -9.47
CA LYS A 139 0.13 -6.86 -10.57
C LYS A 139 -1.39 -6.87 -10.45
N HIS A 140 -1.95 -7.96 -9.94
CA HIS A 140 -3.37 -8.10 -9.64
C HIS A 140 -3.91 -7.15 -8.55
N LYS A 141 -3.07 -6.39 -7.86
CA LYS A 141 -3.50 -5.35 -6.93
C LYS A 141 -3.69 -3.98 -7.59
N ARG A 142 -3.12 -3.76 -8.79
CA ARG A 142 -3.18 -2.51 -9.57
C ARG A 142 -4.24 -2.54 -10.69
N ILE A 143 -5.25 -3.42 -10.57
CA ILE A 143 -6.17 -3.85 -11.64
C ILE A 143 -6.88 -2.74 -12.43
N LEU A 144 -7.10 -1.55 -11.87
CA LEU A 144 -7.78 -0.46 -12.59
C LEU A 144 -7.05 -0.11 -13.90
N GLU A 145 -5.72 -0.19 -13.96
CA GLU A 145 -4.93 0.04 -15.18
C GLU A 145 -5.20 -1.00 -16.28
N HIS A 146 -5.55 -2.24 -15.91
CA HIS A 146 -5.85 -3.31 -16.87
C HIS A 146 -7.30 -3.30 -17.33
N LEU A 147 -8.23 -2.82 -16.52
CA LEU A 147 -9.65 -2.77 -16.89
C LEU A 147 -9.99 -1.56 -17.76
N ILE A 148 -9.28 -0.44 -17.61
CA ILE A 148 -9.51 0.79 -18.39
C ILE A 148 -8.92 0.68 -19.80
N ASN A 149 -7.86 -0.10 -20.00
CA ASN A 149 -7.23 -0.34 -21.30
C ASN A 149 -7.86 -1.50 -22.10
N ASN A 150 -9.02 -2.01 -21.67
CA ASN A 150 -9.72 -3.02 -22.43
C ASN A 150 -10.46 -2.37 -23.61
N ASP A 151 -10.11 -2.81 -24.83
CA ASP A 151 -10.69 -2.35 -26.11
C ASP A 151 -12.22 -2.53 -26.24
N PHE A 152 -12.88 -3.12 -25.24
CA PHE A 152 -14.32 -3.37 -25.19
C PHE A 152 -15.21 -2.12 -25.19
N ARG A 153 -14.65 -0.92 -25.00
CA ARG A 153 -15.41 0.36 -25.04
C ARG A 153 -14.92 1.34 -26.11
N LYS A 154 -14.12 0.88 -27.08
CA LYS A 154 -13.80 1.65 -28.28
C LYS A 154 -14.92 1.44 -29.31
N GLU A 155 -16.04 2.12 -29.11
CA GLU A 155 -17.05 2.38 -30.14
C GLU A 155 -17.32 3.89 -30.21
#